data_AF-A0A164BDB3-F1
#
_entry.id   AF-A0A164BDB3-F1
#
_cell.length_a   1.000
_cell.length_b   1.000
_cell.length_c   1.000
_cell.angle_alpha   90.00
_cell.angle_beta   90.00
_cell.angle_gamma   90.00
#
_symmetry.space_group_name_H-M   'P 1'
#
loop_
_entity.id
_entity.type
_entity.pdbx_description
1 polymer ?
#
loop_
_entity_poly.entity_id
_entity_poly.type
_entity_poly.pdbx_seq_one_letter_code
_entity_poly.pdbx_strand_id
1 'polypeptide(L)'
;MRNQSIKTLALLGGLLLATTTAKAENPYDPNSYWFGFTAGAGATLCQSVKAGIISKANGVSVFDGIRESFETDPKITEFKDDFLVAFQILKKSPDCNGVIE
;
A
#
# COMPACT_ATOMS: atom_id res chain seq x y z
N MET A 1 28.04 5.93 -7.95
CA MET A 1 27.01 5.04 -8.53
C MET A 1 25.71 5.01 -7.69
N ARG A 2 25.22 6.15 -7.18
CA ARG A 2 24.02 6.21 -6.30
C ARG A 2 22.72 6.53 -7.06
N ASN A 3 22.85 7.12 -8.26
CA ASN A 3 21.75 7.67 -9.04
C ASN A 3 21.07 6.67 -9.98
N GLN A 4 21.74 5.56 -10.32
CA GLN A 4 21.14 4.51 -11.17
C GLN A 4 20.21 3.60 -10.35
N SER A 5 20.57 3.28 -9.11
CA SER A 5 19.76 2.43 -8.22
C SER A 5 18.37 3.02 -7.95
N ILE A 6 18.26 4.34 -7.79
CA ILE A 6 16.97 5.04 -7.56
C ILE A 6 16.12 5.01 -8.83
N LYS A 7 16.74 5.20 -10.00
CA LYS A 7 16.04 5.13 -11.30
C LYS A 7 15.53 3.71 -11.55
N THR A 8 16.32 2.69 -11.25
CA THR A 8 15.90 1.28 -11.37
C THR A 8 14.78 0.95 -10.38
N LEU A 9 14.83 1.47 -9.15
CA LEU A 9 13.76 1.27 -8.16
C LEU A 9 12.46 1.98 -8.57
N ALA A 10 12.55 3.19 -9.12
CA ALA A 10 11.40 3.92 -9.65
C ALA A 10 10.84 3.26 -10.92
N LEU A 11 11.70 2.70 -11.78
CA LEU A 11 11.29 1.98 -12.98
C LEU A 11 10.63 0.64 -12.62
N LEU A 12 11.18 -0.10 -11.65
CA LEU A 12 10.59 -1.34 -11.15
C LEU A 12 9.28 -1.08 -10.39
N GLY A 13 9.25 -0.04 -9.55
CA GLY A 13 8.03 0.39 -8.87
C GLY A 13 6.95 0.84 -9.85
N GLY A 14 7.31 1.60 -10.88
CA GLY A 14 6.39 2.01 -11.95
C GLY A 14 5.91 0.84 -12.82
N LEU A 15 6.79 -0.12 -13.12
CA LEU A 15 6.43 -1.30 -13.90
C LEU A 15 5.49 -2.24 -13.14
N LEU A 16 5.69 -2.39 -11.82
CA LEU A 16 4.78 -3.13 -10.94
C LEU A 16 3.39 -2.48 -10.82
N LEU A 17 3.31 -1.15 -10.96
CA LEU A 17 2.05 -0.40 -10.91
C LEU A 17 1.31 -0.39 -12.27
N ALA A 18 2.02 -0.59 -13.38
CA ALA A 18 1.45 -0.47 -14.73
C ALA A 18 0.79 -1.76 -15.27
N THR A 19 0.92 -2.90 -14.59
CA THR A 19 0.43 -4.21 -15.09
C THR A 19 -0.85 -4.70 -14.44
N THR A 20 -1.52 -3.92 -13.58
CA THR A 20 -2.79 -4.36 -12.98
C THR A 20 -3.96 -3.97 -13.88
N THR A 21 -4.50 -4.98 -14.55
CA THR A 21 -5.63 -4.87 -15.46
C THR A 21 -6.92 -4.59 -14.70
N ALA A 22 -7.70 -3.67 -15.27
CA ALA A 22 -9.14 -3.47 -15.20
C ALA A 22 -9.96 -4.32 -14.21
N LYS A 23 -10.60 -3.62 -13.27
CA LYS A 23 -11.88 -3.92 -12.58
C LYS A 23 -12.12 -5.41 -12.26
N ALA A 24 -11.82 -5.77 -11.01
CA ALA A 24 -12.17 -7.04 -10.42
C ALA A 24 -13.70 -7.30 -10.47
N GLU A 25 -14.11 -8.43 -11.05
CA GLU A 25 -15.50 -8.92 -11.05
C GLU A 25 -15.85 -9.74 -9.80
N ASN A 26 -14.91 -9.88 -8.85
CA ASN A 26 -15.02 -10.68 -7.63
C ASN A 26 -14.66 -9.78 -6.41
N PRO A 27 -15.24 -9.96 -5.22
CA PRO A 27 -14.86 -9.20 -4.02
C PRO A 27 -13.44 -9.51 -3.51
N TYR A 28 -12.74 -10.43 -4.18
CA TYR A 28 -11.33 -10.70 -4.01
C TYR A 28 -10.72 -10.94 -5.39
N ASP A 29 -10.00 -9.96 -5.89
CA ASP A 29 -9.04 -10.18 -6.95
C ASP A 29 -7.66 -9.77 -6.44
N PRO A 30 -6.75 -10.72 -6.18
CA PRO A 30 -5.37 -10.39 -5.83
C PRO A 30 -4.64 -9.66 -6.98
N ASN A 31 -5.25 -9.58 -8.17
CA ASN A 31 -4.81 -8.75 -9.30
C ASN A 31 -5.49 -7.37 -9.32
N SER A 32 -6.37 -7.05 -8.36
CA SER A 32 -6.98 -5.72 -8.23
C SER A 32 -5.89 -4.67 -8.06
N TYR A 33 -5.98 -3.60 -8.85
CA TYR A 33 -5.13 -2.43 -8.71
C TYR A 33 -5.16 -1.90 -7.27
N TRP A 34 -6.34 -1.82 -6.64
CA TRP A 34 -6.49 -1.22 -5.30
C TRP A 34 -5.96 -2.11 -4.19
N PHE A 35 -6.07 -3.43 -4.35
CA PHE A 35 -5.40 -4.38 -3.46
C PHE A 35 -3.89 -4.22 -3.56
N GLY A 36 -3.33 -4.27 -4.78
CA GLY A 36 -1.90 -4.15 -5.03
C GLY A 36 -1.32 -2.81 -4.57
N PHE A 37 -2.05 -1.72 -4.84
CA PHE A 37 -1.72 -0.38 -4.38
C PHE A 37 -1.66 -0.33 -2.85
N THR A 38 -2.69 -0.79 -2.15
CA THR A 38 -2.75 -0.75 -0.68
C THR A 38 -1.68 -1.63 -0.05
N ALA A 39 -1.56 -2.88 -0.50
CA ALA A 39 -0.56 -3.81 0.02
C ALA A 39 0.87 -3.31 -0.22
N GLY A 40 1.16 -2.82 -1.43
CA GLY A 40 2.47 -2.29 -1.80
C GLY A 40 2.82 -0.98 -1.06
N ALA A 41 1.88 -0.03 -1.00
CA ALA A 41 2.07 1.23 -0.28
C ALA A 41 2.26 0.98 1.22
N GLY A 42 1.42 0.13 1.82
CA GLY A 42 1.55 -0.24 3.23
C GLY A 42 2.87 -0.93 3.54
N ALA A 43 3.29 -1.92 2.74
CA ALA A 43 4.56 -2.61 2.95
C ALA A 43 5.77 -1.66 2.82
N THR A 44 5.74 -0.77 1.83
CA THR A 44 6.78 0.25 1.63
C THR A 44 6.85 1.22 2.82
N LEU A 45 5.69 1.61 3.34
CA LEU A 45 5.59 2.50 4.49
C LEU A 45 6.17 1.84 5.75
N CYS A 46 5.79 0.60 6.03
CA CYS A 46 6.31 -0.19 7.13
C CYS A 46 7.83 -0.35 7.07
N GLN A 47 8.36 -0.68 5.89
CA GLN A 47 9.81 -0.78 5.67
C GLN A 47 10.52 0.56 5.85
N SER A 48 9.90 1.67 5.42
CA SER A 48 10.44 3.02 5.59
C SER A 48 10.51 3.42 7.07
N VAL A 49 9.50 3.07 7.87
CA VAL A 49 9.53 3.25 9.33
C VAL A 49 10.63 2.38 9.96
N LYS A 50 10.68 1.10 9.62
CA LYS A 50 11.69 0.16 10.14
C LYS A 50 13.12 0.58 9.82
N ALA A 51 13.35 1.14 8.63
CA ALA A 51 14.64 1.67 8.21
C ALA A 51 14.98 3.05 8.82
N GLY A 52 14.06 3.66 9.59
CA GLY A 52 14.25 4.99 10.18
C GLY A 52 14.23 6.13 9.16
N ILE A 53 13.73 5.91 7.95
CA ILE A 53 13.60 6.93 6.91
C ILE A 53 12.49 7.92 7.28
N ILE A 54 11.41 7.40 7.88
CA ILE A 54 10.30 8.19 8.42
C ILE A 54 10.03 7.78 9.87
N SER A 55 9.46 8.69 10.66
CA SER A 55 9.06 8.37 12.03
C SER A 55 7.86 7.41 12.03
N LYS A 56 7.75 6.61 13.09
CA LYS A 56 6.58 5.74 13.31
C LYS A 56 5.27 6.53 13.29
N ALA A 57 5.24 7.69 13.94
CA ALA A 57 4.07 8.57 13.97
C ALA A 57 3.64 9.04 12.56
N ASN A 58 4.61 9.40 11.70
CA ASN A 58 4.32 9.76 10.32
C ASN A 58 3.80 8.55 9.52
N GLY A 59 4.37 7.36 9.76
CA GLY A 59 3.87 6.11 9.17
C GLY A 59 2.41 5.82 9.53
N VAL A 60 2.07 5.91 10.82
CA VAL A 60 0.68 5.73 11.29
C VAL A 60 -0.24 6.77 10.64
N SER A 61 0.12 8.05 10.68
CA SER A 61 -0.70 9.13 10.10
C SER A 61 -0.95 8.97 8.60
N VAL A 62 0.06 8.54 7.84
CA VAL A 62 -0.11 8.28 6.39
C VAL A 62 -1.05 7.11 6.17
N PHE A 63 -0.90 6.02 6.93
CA PHE A 63 -1.76 4.85 6.77
C PHE A 63 -3.21 5.14 7.17
N ASP A 64 -3.42 5.92 8.23
CA ASP A 64 -4.75 6.36 8.67
C ASP A 64 -5.43 7.24 7.62
N GLY A 65 -4.70 8.15 6.96
CA GLY A 65 -5.25 8.94 5.85
C GLY A 65 -5.65 8.10 4.64
N ILE A 66 -4.91 7.02 4.34
CA ILE A 66 -5.31 6.05 3.31
C ILE A 66 -6.60 5.36 3.74
N ARG A 67 -6.68 4.87 4.99
CA ARG A 67 -7.89 4.23 5.52
C ARG A 67 -9.10 5.16 5.42
N GLU A 68 -8.97 6.41 5.88
CA GLU A 68 -10.02 7.42 5.82
C GLU A 68 -10.49 7.66 4.39
N SER A 69 -9.58 7.69 3.42
CA SER A 69 -9.94 7.85 2.01
C SER A 69 -10.81 6.70 1.50
N PHE A 70 -10.47 5.44 1.82
CA PHE A 70 -11.31 4.28 1.46
C PHE A 70 -12.66 4.23 2.17
N GLU A 71 -12.80 4.93 3.30
CA GLU A 71 -14.06 5.02 4.04
C GLU A 71 -14.94 6.19 3.61
N THR A 72 -14.35 7.27 3.10
CA THR A 72 -15.06 8.55 2.91
C THR A 72 -15.07 9.08 1.48
N ASP A 73 -14.10 8.74 0.63
CA ASP A 73 -14.08 9.19 -0.76
C ASP A 73 -14.98 8.29 -1.62
N PRO A 74 -16.11 8.82 -2.14
CA PRO A 74 -17.09 8.04 -2.89
C PRO A 74 -16.52 7.45 -4.20
N LYS A 75 -15.39 7.96 -4.70
CA LYS A 75 -14.72 7.42 -5.89
C LYS A 75 -13.98 6.12 -5.63
N ILE A 76 -13.65 5.83 -4.37
CA ILE A 76 -12.85 4.65 -4.01
C ILE A 76 -13.51 3.77 -2.95
N THR A 77 -14.64 4.19 -2.38
CA THR A 77 -15.41 3.36 -1.43
C THR A 77 -15.85 2.02 -2.01
N GLU A 78 -16.09 1.93 -3.33
CA GLU A 78 -16.42 0.65 -3.98
C GLU A 78 -15.30 -0.41 -3.89
N PHE A 79 -14.06 0.02 -3.62
CA PHE A 79 -12.88 -0.84 -3.46
C PHE A 79 -12.49 -1.07 -2.00
N LYS A 80 -13.40 -0.77 -1.05
CA LYS A 80 -13.15 -0.94 0.38
C LYS A 80 -12.74 -2.37 0.75
N ASP A 81 -13.30 -3.38 0.09
CA ASP A 81 -12.96 -4.78 0.37
C ASP A 81 -11.50 -5.10 0.01
N ASP A 82 -11.00 -4.57 -1.13
CA ASP A 82 -9.59 -4.69 -1.51
C ASP A 82 -8.66 -4.09 -0.45
N PHE A 83 -9.03 -2.91 0.06
CA PHE A 83 -8.30 -2.26 1.16
C PHE A 83 -8.32 -3.11 2.43
N LEU A 84 -9.49 -3.60 2.85
CA LEU A 84 -9.64 -4.38 4.08
C LEU A 84 -8.82 -5.68 4.02
N VAL A 85 -8.80 -6.37 2.88
CA VAL A 85 -7.99 -7.58 2.70
C VAL A 85 -6.50 -7.25 2.76
N ALA A 86 -6.05 -6.22 2.04
CA ALA A 86 -4.65 -5.77 2.09
C ALA A 86 -4.24 -5.36 3.52
N PHE A 87 -5.11 -4.64 4.23
CA PHE A 87 -4.91 -4.26 5.62
C PHE A 87 -4.75 -5.47 6.55
N GLN A 88 -5.57 -6.52 6.41
CA GLN A 88 -5.45 -7.74 7.22
C GLN A 88 -4.13 -8.48 6.97
N ILE A 89 -3.61 -8.46 5.74
CA ILE A 89 -2.30 -9.03 5.41
C ILE A 89 -1.19 -8.19 6.07
N LEU A 90 -1.24 -6.87 5.89
CA LEU A 90 -0.25 -5.95 6.43
C LEU A 90 -0.20 -5.96 7.96
N LYS A 91 -1.34 -6.05 8.63
CA LYS A 91 -1.45 -6.17 10.08
C LYS A 91 -0.76 -7.43 10.63
N LYS A 92 -0.70 -8.51 9.85
CA LYS A 92 0.02 -9.75 10.21
C LYS A 92 1.52 -9.67 9.90
N SER A 93 1.97 -8.65 9.19
CA SER A 93 3.38 -8.49 8.84
C SER A 93 4.19 -8.00 10.05
N PRO A 94 5.27 -8.70 10.45
CA PRO A 94 6.13 -8.23 11.54
C PRO A 94 6.81 -6.90 11.24
N ASP A 95 6.99 -6.57 9.95
CA ASP A 95 7.56 -5.29 9.51
C ASP A 95 6.62 -4.10 9.77
N CYS A 96 5.32 -4.36 9.91
CA CYS A 96 4.29 -3.34 10.11
C CYS A 96 3.88 -3.15 11.57
N ASN A 97 4.54 -3.83 12.51
CA ASN A 97 4.19 -3.77 13.91
C ASN A 97 4.21 -2.33 14.45
N GLY A 98 3.06 -1.86 14.91
CA GLY A 98 2.87 -0.50 15.43
C GLY A 98 2.73 0.61 14.38
N VAL A 99 2.82 0.29 13.09
CA VAL A 99 2.45 1.23 12.00
C VAL A 99 1.03 0.95 11.54
N ILE A 100 0.65 -0.33 11.50
CA ILE A 100 -0.66 -0.80 11.07
C ILE A 100 -1.17 -1.74 12.18
N GLU A 101 -2.22 -1.31 12.88
CA GLU A 101 -2.86 -2.03 14.01
C GLU A 101 -4.37 -2.17 13.81
#